data_AF-A0A103Y755-F1
#
_entry.id   AF-A0A103Y755-F1
#
_cell.length_a   1.000
_cell.length_b   1.000
_cell.length_c   1.000
_cell.angle_alpha   90.00
_cell.angle_beta   90.00
_cell.angle_gamma   90.00
#
_symmetry.space_group_name_H-M   'P 1'
#
loop_
_entity.id
_entity.type
_entity.pdbx_description
1 polymer ?
#
loop_
_entity_poly.entity_id
_entity_poly.type
_entity_poly.pdbx_seq_one_letter_code
_entity_poly.pdbx_strand_id
1 'polypeptide(L)'
;MIGTRIGDSSQDTAELVDVNLAAGSVGDGVGSDVGCEQRAVAEPRVGMEFDSEDAAKKFYDEYARHLGFKMRIDQCRRSEVDKKIISRRLSCNKEGYYTKAKNQFGQIRKQHTSSRQGCNAMMLVRVNKFGKWVVTRFEKEHTHPLVLSACLSINEGDCKERRIEALTTELKHQDQLINFYREHLSTFLKDLEQQTEVLSTKIQVAVNNVREIETKDQKQ
;
A
#
# COMPACT_ATOMS: atom_id res chain seq x y z
N MET A 1 -56.74 32.07 34.92
CA MET A 1 -55.62 32.52 34.06
C MET A 1 -54.67 31.35 33.91
N ILE A 2 -54.43 30.97 32.64
CA ILE A 2 -53.17 30.45 32.07
C ILE A 2 -52.70 29.11 32.69
N GLY A 3 -52.85 27.97 32.00
CA GLY A 3 -52.04 27.56 30.84
C GLY A 3 -50.82 26.77 31.34
N THR A 4 -50.21 25.77 30.69
CA THR A 4 -50.33 25.15 29.36
C THR A 4 -49.48 23.87 29.42
N ARG A 5 -49.86 22.88 28.62
CA ARG A 5 -49.15 21.72 28.03
C ARG A 5 -47.64 21.56 28.26
N ILE A 6 -47.17 20.30 28.21
CA ILE A 6 -46.22 19.66 27.25
C ILE A 6 -45.74 18.35 27.91
N GLY A 7 -45.91 17.18 27.27
CA GLY A 7 -44.84 16.45 26.54
C GLY A 7 -43.87 15.76 27.54
N ASP A 8 -43.44 14.52 27.42
CA ASP A 8 -43.11 13.73 26.24
C ASP A 8 -42.61 12.34 26.71
N SER A 9 -42.29 11.49 25.73
CA SER A 9 -41.27 10.41 25.80
C SER A 9 -41.67 9.04 26.35
N SER A 10 -42.03 8.19 25.39
CA SER A 10 -41.69 6.77 25.30
C SER A 10 -40.21 6.50 25.57
N GLN A 11 -39.90 5.38 26.24
CA GLN A 11 -38.65 4.65 26.05
C GLN A 11 -38.96 3.15 25.95
N ASP A 12 -38.86 2.64 24.73
CA ASP A 12 -38.62 1.23 24.43
C ASP A 12 -37.24 0.84 24.97
N THR A 13 -37.16 -0.29 25.66
CA THR A 13 -35.91 -0.99 25.95
C THR A 13 -36.01 -2.37 25.33
N ALA A 14 -35.38 -2.54 24.16
CA ALA A 14 -35.19 -3.85 23.54
C ALA A 14 -33.87 -4.45 24.04
N GLU A 15 -33.96 -5.54 24.79
CA GLU A 15 -32.83 -6.36 25.22
C GLU A 15 -32.25 -7.14 24.03
N LEU A 16 -30.91 -7.10 23.89
CA LEU A 16 -30.13 -7.94 22.99
C LEU A 16 -29.82 -9.27 23.71
N VAL A 17 -30.17 -10.41 23.10
CA VAL A 17 -29.70 -11.74 23.52
C VAL A 17 -28.58 -12.22 22.60
N ASP A 18 -27.45 -12.53 23.22
CA ASP A 18 -26.20 -13.00 22.63
C ASP A 18 -26.23 -14.54 22.52
N VAL A 19 -25.82 -15.10 21.38
CA VAL A 19 -25.72 -16.56 21.20
C VAL A 19 -24.37 -16.90 20.57
N ASN A 20 -23.41 -17.22 21.45
CA ASN A 20 -22.15 -17.87 21.12
C ASN A 20 -22.38 -19.33 20.69
N LEU A 21 -21.69 -19.78 19.63
CA LEU A 21 -21.51 -21.19 19.31
C LEU A 21 -20.03 -21.52 19.10
N ALA A 22 -19.56 -22.48 19.90
CA ALA A 22 -18.17 -22.87 20.02
C ALA A 22 -17.75 -24.00 19.05
N ALA A 23 -16.46 -23.94 18.69
CA ALA A 23 -15.48 -25.01 18.43
C ALA A 23 -15.88 -26.29 17.66
N GLY A 24 -15.16 -26.51 16.55
CA GLY A 24 -14.95 -27.83 15.94
C GLY A 24 -13.59 -27.87 15.25
N SER A 25 -12.69 -28.73 15.73
CA SER A 25 -11.33 -28.95 15.26
C SER A 25 -11.29 -30.10 14.26
N VAL A 26 -10.69 -29.91 13.08
CA VAL A 26 -10.11 -31.00 12.27
C VAL A 26 -8.82 -30.46 11.64
N GLY A 27 -7.71 -31.09 12.00
CA GLY A 27 -6.42 -30.84 11.37
C GLY A 27 -6.30 -31.56 10.04
N ASP A 28 -5.52 -30.99 9.14
CA ASP A 28 -4.67 -31.80 8.29
C ASP A 28 -3.37 -31.05 8.01
N GLY A 29 -2.26 -31.72 8.31
CA GLY A 29 -0.92 -31.20 8.19
C GLY A 29 -0.36 -31.54 6.81
N VAL A 30 -0.02 -30.51 6.04
CA VAL A 30 0.98 -30.64 4.97
C VAL A 30 2.06 -29.63 5.27
N GLY A 31 3.00 -30.05 6.10
CA GLY A 31 4.32 -29.43 6.21
C GLY A 31 5.07 -29.71 4.92
N SER A 32 4.93 -28.84 3.93
CA SER A 32 5.96 -28.70 2.90
C SER A 32 7.11 -27.94 3.55
N ASP A 33 8.02 -28.72 4.12
CA ASP A 33 9.42 -28.37 4.30
C ASP A 33 9.98 -27.93 2.94
N VAL A 34 9.74 -26.67 2.58
CA VAL A 34 10.65 -25.98 1.66
C VAL A 34 11.88 -25.68 2.48
N GLY A 35 12.73 -26.70 2.59
CA GLY A 35 14.14 -26.53 2.89
C GLY A 35 14.65 -25.43 1.98
N CYS A 36 14.73 -24.22 2.53
CA CYS A 36 15.42 -23.14 1.89
C CYS A 36 16.88 -23.55 2.03
N GLU A 37 17.37 -24.33 1.06
CA GLU A 37 18.79 -24.50 0.85
C GLU A 37 19.34 -23.08 0.88
N GLN A 38 20.03 -22.77 1.96
CA GLN A 38 20.81 -21.55 2.09
C GLN A 38 21.85 -21.67 1.00
N ARG A 39 21.48 -21.21 -0.20
CA ARG A 39 22.39 -21.09 -1.34
C ARG A 39 23.55 -20.29 -0.78
N ALA A 40 24.68 -20.95 -0.57
CA ALA A 40 25.82 -20.33 0.09
C ALA A 40 26.22 -19.14 -0.78
N VAL A 41 25.88 -17.94 -0.32
CA VAL A 41 26.09 -16.72 -1.10
C VAL A 41 27.58 -16.47 -1.10
N ALA A 42 28.19 -16.54 -2.28
CA ALA A 42 29.62 -16.32 -2.41
C ALA A 42 29.95 -14.86 -2.05
N GLU A 43 30.65 -14.66 -0.95
CA GLU A 43 31.12 -13.34 -0.52
C GLU A 43 32.19 -12.81 -1.49
N PRO A 44 32.08 -11.54 -1.96
CA PRO A 44 33.12 -10.91 -2.75
C PRO A 44 34.46 -10.89 -2.00
N ARG A 45 35.53 -11.27 -2.69
CA ARG A 45 36.90 -11.20 -2.17
C ARG A 45 37.77 -10.35 -3.08
N VAL A 46 38.71 -9.62 -2.47
CA VAL A 46 39.74 -8.91 -3.21
C VAL A 46 40.55 -9.93 -4.03
N GLY A 47 40.77 -9.63 -5.30
CA GLY A 47 41.44 -10.53 -6.25
C GLY A 47 40.50 -11.44 -7.05
N MET A 48 39.19 -11.46 -6.77
CA MET A 48 38.23 -12.16 -7.65
C MET A 48 38.22 -11.55 -9.05
N GLU A 49 38.24 -12.40 -10.06
CA GLU A 49 38.26 -12.01 -11.47
C GLU A 49 36.93 -12.31 -12.17
N PHE A 50 36.54 -11.45 -13.09
CA PHE A 50 35.35 -11.57 -13.93
C PHE A 50 35.71 -11.30 -15.39
N ASP A 51 35.01 -11.96 -16.31
CA ASP A 51 35.26 -11.79 -17.74
C ASP A 51 34.64 -10.50 -18.31
N SER A 52 33.67 -9.90 -17.61
CA SER A 52 33.01 -8.67 -18.04
C SER A 52 32.62 -7.76 -16.87
N GLU A 53 32.40 -6.49 -17.20
CA GLU A 53 31.88 -5.48 -16.26
C GLU A 53 30.50 -5.88 -15.73
N ASP A 54 29.64 -6.39 -16.60
CA ASP A 54 28.29 -6.81 -16.25
C ASP A 54 28.27 -8.06 -15.37
N ALA A 55 29.22 -9.00 -15.58
CA ALA A 55 29.38 -10.15 -14.69
C ALA A 55 29.72 -9.70 -13.26
N ALA A 56 30.68 -8.78 -13.10
CA ALA A 56 31.02 -8.22 -11.79
C ALA A 56 29.84 -7.45 -11.15
N LYS A 57 29.08 -6.71 -11.97
CA LYS A 57 27.88 -5.99 -11.51
C LYS A 57 26.80 -6.96 -11.00
N LYS A 58 26.48 -8.01 -11.77
CA LYS A 58 25.47 -9.01 -11.42
C LYS A 58 25.84 -9.75 -10.14
N PHE A 59 27.11 -10.13 -10.00
CA PHE A 59 27.62 -10.79 -8.80
C PHE A 59 27.41 -9.94 -7.54
N TYR A 60 27.72 -8.65 -7.59
CA TYR A 60 27.51 -7.76 -6.45
C TYR A 60 26.04 -7.45 -6.19
N ASP A 61 25.21 -7.41 -7.23
CA ASP A 61 23.76 -7.23 -7.08
C ASP A 61 23.11 -8.44 -6.40
N GLU A 62 23.52 -9.66 -6.77
CA GLU A 62 23.08 -10.89 -6.11
C GLU A 62 23.55 -10.92 -4.65
N TYR A 63 24.81 -10.60 -4.38
CA TYR A 63 25.33 -10.45 -3.02
C TYR A 63 24.54 -9.41 -2.21
N ALA A 64 24.25 -8.25 -2.79
CA ALA A 64 23.47 -7.19 -2.16
C ALA A 64 22.04 -7.62 -1.85
N ARG A 65 21.36 -8.28 -2.80
CA ARG A 65 20.02 -8.86 -2.62
C ARG A 65 20.00 -9.85 -1.46
N HIS A 66 20.98 -10.73 -1.40
CA HIS A 66 21.09 -11.73 -0.34
C HIS A 66 21.33 -11.11 1.03
N LEU A 67 22.18 -10.09 1.10
CA LEU A 67 22.40 -9.35 2.34
C LEU A 67 21.30 -8.34 2.67
N GLY A 68 20.33 -8.11 1.79
CA GLY A 68 19.20 -7.22 2.09
C GLY A 68 19.50 -5.73 1.92
N PHE A 69 20.37 -5.36 0.99
CA PHE A 69 20.55 -3.98 0.55
C PHE A 69 20.47 -3.83 -0.97
N LYS A 70 20.23 -2.61 -1.44
CA LYS A 70 20.29 -2.28 -2.86
C LYS A 70 21.63 -1.65 -3.18
N MET A 71 22.29 -2.15 -4.22
CA MET A 71 23.51 -1.55 -4.76
C MET A 71 23.18 -0.42 -5.74
N ARG A 72 24.16 0.46 -5.98
CA ARG A 72 24.16 1.45 -7.06
C ARG A 72 25.54 1.51 -7.71
N ILE A 73 25.59 2.03 -8.93
CA ILE A 73 26.85 2.42 -9.57
C ILE A 73 27.17 3.84 -9.11
N ASP A 74 28.26 4.01 -8.37
CA ASP A 74 28.64 5.30 -7.80
C ASP A 74 29.57 6.08 -8.73
N GLN A 75 30.64 5.43 -9.20
CA GLN A 75 31.65 6.06 -10.05
C GLN A 75 32.06 5.13 -11.19
N CYS A 76 32.29 5.70 -12.36
CA CYS A 76 32.87 5.02 -13.51
C CYS A 76 34.08 5.83 -14.02
N ARG A 77 35.22 5.15 -14.18
CA ARG A 77 36.42 5.75 -14.77
C ARG A 77 36.63 5.17 -16.15
N ARG A 78 36.76 6.05 -17.15
CA ARG A 78 37.06 5.68 -18.54
C ARG A 78 38.51 5.95 -18.88
N SER A 79 39.06 5.19 -19.82
CA SER A 79 40.33 5.45 -20.48
C SER A 79 40.24 6.77 -21.23
N GLU A 80 41.28 7.58 -21.14
CA GLU A 80 41.36 8.82 -21.92
C GLU A 80 41.64 8.52 -23.40
N VAL A 81 42.35 7.43 -23.68
CA VAL A 81 42.76 7.03 -25.03
C VAL A 81 41.63 6.28 -25.74
N ASP A 82 41.15 5.18 -25.14
CA ASP A 82 40.20 4.28 -25.80
C ASP A 82 38.73 4.56 -25.46
N LYS A 83 38.47 5.50 -24.53
CA LYS A 83 37.14 5.79 -23.95
C LYS A 83 36.42 4.58 -23.31
N LYS A 84 37.07 3.41 -23.22
CA LYS A 84 36.58 2.20 -22.55
C LYS A 84 36.55 2.39 -21.03
N ILE A 85 35.65 1.71 -20.33
CA ILE A 85 35.58 1.79 -18.87
C ILE A 85 36.70 0.92 -18.27
N ILE A 86 37.55 1.52 -17.44
CA ILE A 86 38.69 0.85 -16.79
C ILE A 86 38.34 0.47 -15.35
N SER A 87 37.44 1.22 -14.70
CA SER A 87 37.08 0.96 -13.30
C SER A 87 35.64 1.34 -13.00
N ARG A 88 35.01 0.57 -12.11
CA ARG A 88 33.67 0.83 -11.62
C ARG A 88 33.60 0.65 -10.11
N ARG A 89 33.02 1.64 -9.43
CA ARG A 89 32.71 1.63 -8.01
C ARG A 89 31.24 1.29 -7.82
N LEU A 90 30.97 0.20 -7.14
CA LEU A 90 29.65 -0.28 -6.79
C LEU A 90 29.46 -0.06 -5.29
N SER A 91 28.37 0.56 -4.87
CA SER A 91 28.17 0.93 -3.47
C SER A 91 26.74 0.71 -3.00
N CYS A 92 26.53 0.74 -1.69
CA CYS A 92 25.17 0.72 -1.15
C CYS A 92 24.40 1.99 -1.55
N ASN A 93 23.08 1.87 -1.79
CA ASN A 93 22.21 3.02 -2.08
C ASN A 93 22.27 4.09 -0.97
N LYS A 94 22.43 3.66 0.29
CA LYS A 94 22.55 4.53 1.46
C LYS A 94 23.93 5.17 1.63
N GLU A 95 24.84 5.02 0.66
CA GLU A 95 26.19 5.57 0.72
C GLU A 95 26.21 7.11 0.59
N GLY A 96 27.05 7.71 1.43
CA GLY A 96 27.35 9.14 1.49
C GLY A 96 26.41 9.89 2.42
N TYR A 97 26.67 11.18 2.62
CA TYR A 97 25.78 12.08 3.34
C TYR A 97 25.08 13.00 2.35
N TYR A 98 23.83 13.36 2.65
CA TYR A 98 23.12 14.34 1.84
C TYR A 98 23.62 15.75 2.15
N THR A 99 24.38 16.32 1.22
CA THR A 99 24.70 17.74 1.26
C THR A 99 23.57 18.49 0.56
N LYS A 100 22.85 19.35 1.30
CA LYS A 100 21.92 20.31 0.70
C LYS A 100 22.73 21.20 -0.25
N ALA A 101 22.59 21.01 -1.56
CA ALA A 101 23.07 22.00 -2.51
C ALA A 101 22.28 23.28 -2.23
N LYS A 102 22.96 24.31 -1.69
CA LYS A 102 22.38 25.64 -1.54
C LYS A 102 22.22 26.21 -2.95
N ASN A 103 21.03 26.07 -3.52
CA ASN A 103 20.68 26.83 -4.71
C ASN A 103 20.63 28.30 -4.26
N GLN A 104 21.45 29.16 -4.86
CA GLN A 104 21.46 30.61 -4.61
C GLN A 104 20.16 31.31 -5.07
N PHE A 105 19.22 30.55 -5.65
CA PHE A 105 17.92 31.01 -6.12
C PHE A 105 16.85 30.17 -5.41
N GLY A 106 16.10 30.81 -4.52
CA GLY A 106 15.19 30.23 -3.51
C GLY A 106 13.96 29.47 -4.02
N GLN A 107 14.08 28.67 -5.08
CA GLN A 107 13.05 27.69 -5.43
C GLN A 107 13.27 26.41 -4.63
N ILE A 108 12.45 26.24 -3.59
CA ILE A 108 12.33 25.01 -2.81
C ILE A 108 11.69 23.96 -3.72
N ARG A 109 12.50 23.22 -4.49
CA ARG A 109 12.05 21.96 -5.09
C ARG A 109 11.72 21.00 -3.94
N LYS A 110 10.61 20.24 -4.06
CA LYS A 110 10.15 19.24 -3.08
C LYS A 110 11.36 18.50 -2.49
N GLN A 111 11.52 18.59 -1.16
CA GLN A 111 12.62 17.94 -0.45
C GLN A 111 12.57 16.43 -0.72
N HIS A 112 13.39 15.95 -1.65
CA HIS A 112 13.66 14.53 -1.74
C HIS A 112 14.43 14.17 -0.47
N THR A 113 13.76 13.54 0.48
CA THR A 113 14.42 12.96 1.65
C THR A 113 15.47 11.99 1.11
N SER A 114 16.73 12.34 1.29
CA SER A 114 17.81 11.49 0.80
C SER A 114 17.91 10.27 1.69
N SER A 115 17.91 9.08 1.10
CA SER A 115 18.12 7.80 1.80
C SER A 115 19.57 7.58 2.26
N ARG A 116 20.44 8.58 2.06
CA ARG A 116 21.89 8.54 2.30
C ARG A 116 22.19 8.69 3.80
N GLN A 117 22.67 7.60 4.42
CA GLN A 117 22.95 7.49 5.86
C GLN A 117 24.46 7.40 6.17
N GLY A 118 25.32 7.68 5.19
CA GLY A 118 26.77 7.53 5.36
C GLY A 118 27.22 6.07 5.39
N CYS A 119 26.57 5.19 4.62
CA CYS A 119 27.02 3.81 4.49
C CYS A 119 28.36 3.77 3.74
N ASN A 120 29.32 2.93 4.17
CA ASN A 120 30.61 2.78 3.51
C ASN A 120 30.71 1.52 2.64
N ALA A 121 29.75 0.59 2.74
CA ALA A 121 29.79 -0.66 1.98
C ALA A 121 29.94 -0.44 0.47
N MET A 122 31.02 -0.99 -0.09
CA MET A 122 31.39 -0.80 -1.49
C MET A 122 32.24 -1.94 -2.04
N MET A 123 32.18 -2.15 -3.35
CA MET A 123 33.07 -2.99 -4.12
C MET A 123 33.65 -2.18 -5.29
N LEU A 124 34.97 -2.20 -5.44
CA LEU A 124 35.69 -1.56 -6.53
C LEU A 124 36.27 -2.60 -7.46
N VAL A 125 35.91 -2.53 -8.73
CA VAL A 125 36.44 -3.40 -9.78
C VAL A 125 37.26 -2.59 -10.80
N ARG A 126 38.33 -3.22 -11.30
CA ARG A 126 39.28 -2.63 -12.25
C ARG A 126 39.67 -3.64 -13.33
N VAL A 127 39.85 -3.15 -14.54
CA VAL A 127 40.38 -3.96 -15.64
C VAL A 127 41.89 -4.19 -15.43
N ASN A 128 42.30 -5.44 -15.46
CA ASN A 128 43.70 -5.86 -15.41
C ASN A 128 44.33 -5.77 -16.82
N LYS A 129 45.65 -5.91 -16.92
CA LYS A 129 46.41 -5.89 -18.19
C LYS A 129 45.92 -6.94 -19.19
N PHE A 130 45.32 -8.03 -18.71
CA PHE A 130 44.74 -9.11 -19.52
C PHE A 130 43.28 -8.86 -19.94
N GLY A 131 42.71 -7.68 -19.65
CA GLY A 131 41.32 -7.34 -19.98
C GLY A 131 40.25 -7.91 -19.04
N LYS A 132 40.65 -8.70 -18.03
CA LYS A 132 39.75 -9.23 -16.99
C LYS A 132 39.44 -8.18 -15.92
N TRP A 133 38.24 -8.24 -15.34
CA TRP A 133 37.79 -7.35 -14.28
C TRP A 133 38.09 -7.92 -12.91
N VAL A 134 38.90 -7.25 -12.10
CA VAL A 134 39.36 -7.74 -10.80
C VAL A 134 38.85 -6.86 -9.67
N VAL A 135 38.35 -7.48 -8.59
CA VAL A 135 37.97 -6.78 -7.36
C VAL A 135 39.23 -6.28 -6.67
N THR A 136 39.38 -4.95 -6.59
CA THR A 136 40.55 -4.30 -5.96
C THR A 136 40.27 -3.91 -4.51
N ARG A 137 39.02 -3.55 -4.19
CA ARG A 137 38.61 -3.19 -2.82
C ARG A 137 37.21 -3.71 -2.56
N PHE A 138 36.98 -4.14 -1.33
CA PHE A 138 35.69 -4.61 -0.86
C PHE A 138 35.51 -4.23 0.60
N GLU A 139 34.42 -3.53 0.90
CA GLU A 139 34.01 -3.11 2.24
C GLU A 139 32.62 -3.70 2.49
N LYS A 140 32.51 -4.60 3.46
CA LYS A 140 31.25 -5.29 3.81
C LYS A 140 30.43 -4.57 4.87
N GLU A 141 31.03 -3.60 5.57
CA GLU A 141 30.42 -3.00 6.75
C GLU A 141 29.36 -1.96 6.38
N HIS A 142 28.18 -2.11 6.99
CA HIS A 142 27.05 -1.19 6.81
C HIS A 142 26.81 -0.39 8.10
N THR A 143 26.67 0.92 7.95
CA THR A 143 26.29 1.84 9.04
C THR A 143 24.77 1.82 9.34
N HIS A 144 24.03 0.85 8.79
CA HIS A 144 22.57 0.76 8.93
C HIS A 144 22.12 -0.70 8.97
N PRO A 145 20.95 -0.99 9.60
CA PRO A 145 20.40 -2.33 9.57
C PRO A 145 20.14 -2.76 8.13
N LEU A 146 20.55 -3.99 7.83
CA LEU A 146 20.26 -4.69 6.60
C LEU A 146 18.92 -5.40 6.77
N VAL A 147 17.94 -5.03 5.93
CA VAL A 147 16.65 -5.70 5.95
C VAL A 147 16.80 -6.94 5.08
N LEU A 148 17.13 -8.06 5.71
CA LEU A 148 16.95 -9.37 5.09
C LEU A 148 15.45 -9.50 4.80
N SER A 149 15.06 -9.10 3.60
CA SER A 149 13.71 -9.38 3.13
C SER A 149 13.65 -10.90 3.08
N ALA A 150 12.97 -11.51 4.05
CA ALA A 150 12.90 -12.96 4.30
C ALA A 150 12.24 -13.75 3.16
N CYS A 151 12.22 -13.18 1.96
CA CYS A 151 11.89 -13.83 0.71
C CYS A 151 12.96 -13.42 -0.30
N LEU A 152 13.91 -14.33 -0.52
CA LEU A 152 14.88 -14.27 -1.62
C LEU A 152 14.20 -14.27 -3.02
N SER A 153 12.87 -14.20 -3.09
CA SER A 153 12.07 -14.31 -4.31
C SER A 153 10.74 -13.54 -4.25
N ILE A 154 10.63 -12.44 -3.50
CA ILE A 154 9.47 -11.55 -3.68
C ILE A 154 9.95 -10.33 -4.44
N ASN A 155 9.48 -10.18 -5.69
CA ASN A 155 9.60 -8.92 -6.38
C ASN A 155 8.92 -7.87 -5.49
N GLU A 156 9.48 -6.67 -5.34
CA GLU A 156 8.81 -5.57 -4.63
C GLU A 156 7.38 -5.31 -5.16
N GLY A 157 7.06 -5.81 -6.36
CA GLY A 157 5.72 -5.90 -6.93
C GLY A 157 4.79 -6.85 -6.15
N ASP A 158 5.18 -8.09 -5.85
CA ASP A 158 4.25 -9.12 -5.38
C ASP A 158 3.73 -8.85 -3.94
N CYS A 159 4.52 -8.17 -3.11
CA CYS A 159 4.04 -7.69 -1.80
C CYS A 159 3.13 -6.47 -1.90
N LYS A 160 3.34 -5.60 -2.90
CA LYS A 160 2.44 -4.46 -3.15
C LYS A 160 1.14 -4.96 -3.77
N GLU A 161 1.20 -5.93 -4.66
CA GLU A 161 0.05 -6.54 -5.32
C GLU A 161 -0.90 -7.19 -4.32
N ARG A 162 -0.38 -8.02 -3.40
CA ARG A 162 -1.20 -8.59 -2.31
C ARG A 162 -1.87 -7.53 -1.43
N ARG A 163 -1.19 -6.40 -1.21
CA ARG A 163 -1.77 -5.30 -0.43
C ARG A 163 -2.80 -4.51 -1.22
N ILE A 164 -2.60 -4.33 -2.52
CA ILE A 164 -3.61 -3.76 -3.42
C ILE A 164 -4.84 -4.66 -3.41
N GLU A 165 -4.68 -5.97 -3.59
CA GLU A 165 -5.77 -6.94 -3.60
C GLU A 165 -6.56 -6.92 -2.29
N ALA A 166 -5.89 -6.99 -1.14
CA ALA A 166 -6.54 -6.91 0.17
C ALA A 166 -7.33 -5.60 0.38
N LEU A 167 -6.79 -4.47 -0.09
CA LEU A 167 -7.51 -3.19 -0.02
C LEU A 167 -8.69 -3.15 -0.99
N THR A 168 -8.58 -3.77 -2.17
CA THR A 168 -9.71 -3.83 -3.12
C THR A 168 -10.84 -4.72 -2.62
N THR A 169 -10.55 -5.81 -1.91
CA THR A 169 -11.61 -6.66 -1.32
C THR A 169 -12.33 -5.92 -0.19
N GLU A 170 -11.60 -5.17 0.64
CA GLU A 170 -12.20 -4.36 1.70
C GLU A 170 -13.09 -3.25 1.12
N LEU A 171 -12.60 -2.52 0.10
CA LEU A 171 -13.40 -1.50 -0.58
C LEU A 171 -14.68 -2.08 -1.20
N LYS A 172 -14.59 -3.24 -1.85
CA LYS A 172 -15.77 -3.93 -2.40
C LYS A 172 -16.78 -4.31 -1.32
N HIS A 173 -16.31 -4.75 -0.16
CA HIS A 173 -17.18 -5.07 0.97
C HIS A 173 -17.92 -3.83 1.49
N GLN A 174 -17.21 -2.71 1.63
CA GLN A 174 -17.82 -1.43 2.02
C GLN A 174 -18.84 -0.94 0.98
N ASP A 175 -18.53 -1.04 -0.31
CA ASP A 175 -19.45 -0.67 -1.39
C ASP A 175 -20.74 -1.50 -1.36
N GLN A 176 -20.63 -2.81 -1.06
CA GLN A 176 -21.80 -3.68 -0.91
C GLN A 176 -22.68 -3.25 0.27
N LEU A 177 -22.09 -2.94 1.42
CA LEU A 177 -22.83 -2.44 2.59
C LEU A 177 -23.53 -1.11 2.27
N ILE A 178 -22.84 -0.17 1.63
CA ILE A 178 -23.42 1.12 1.23
C ILE A 178 -24.59 0.91 0.27
N ASN A 179 -24.46 0.01 -0.70
CA ASN A 179 -25.54 -0.31 -1.64
C ASN A 179 -26.75 -0.91 -0.94
N PHE A 180 -26.53 -1.83 0.00
CA PHE A 180 -27.60 -2.41 0.81
C PHE A 180 -28.38 -1.34 1.59
N TYR A 181 -27.68 -0.44 2.29
CA TYR A 181 -28.33 0.64 3.03
C TYR A 181 -29.05 1.63 2.09
N ARG A 182 -28.48 1.92 0.91
CA ARG A 182 -29.13 2.78 -0.10
C ARG A 182 -30.42 2.17 -0.64
N GLU A 183 -30.43 0.89 -0.95
CA GLU A 183 -31.62 0.19 -1.44
C GLU A 183 -32.72 0.12 -0.39
N HIS A 184 -32.34 -0.12 0.87
CA HIS A 184 -33.29 -0.11 1.97
C HIS A 184 -33.93 1.27 2.16
N LEU A 185 -33.12 2.34 2.17
CA LEU A 185 -33.63 3.71 2.23
C LEU A 185 -34.49 4.07 1.01
N SER A 186 -34.12 3.61 -0.18
CA SER A 186 -34.90 3.85 -1.39
C SER A 186 -36.28 3.21 -1.31
N THR A 187 -36.37 1.98 -0.80
CA THR A 187 -37.65 1.28 -0.61
C THR A 187 -38.51 2.02 0.40
N PHE A 188 -37.94 2.37 1.56
CA PHE A 188 -38.66 3.10 2.60
C PHE A 188 -39.20 4.46 2.11
N LEU A 189 -38.41 5.22 1.35
CA LEU A 189 -38.84 6.50 0.81
C LEU A 189 -39.99 6.34 -0.21
N LYS A 190 -39.97 5.31 -1.05
CA LYS A 190 -41.07 5.01 -1.98
C LYS A 190 -42.36 4.67 -1.25
N ASP A 191 -42.25 3.90 -0.17
CA ASP A 191 -43.41 3.56 0.65
C ASP A 191 -44.04 4.82 1.27
N LEU A 192 -43.21 5.75 1.78
CA LEU A 192 -43.70 7.03 2.30
C LEU A 192 -44.36 7.91 1.22
N GLU A 193 -43.79 7.97 0.02
CA GLU A 193 -44.37 8.69 -1.11
C GLU A 193 -45.75 8.11 -1.46
N GLN A 194 -45.86 6.78 -1.53
CA GLN A 194 -47.11 6.10 -1.83
C GLN A 194 -48.17 6.33 -0.73
N GLN A 195 -47.78 6.31 0.55
CA GLN A 195 -48.70 6.66 1.65
C GLN A 195 -49.18 8.11 1.55
N THR A 196 -48.28 9.02 1.16
CA THR A 196 -48.60 10.44 1.00
C THR A 196 -49.62 10.66 -0.12
N GLU A 197 -49.47 9.99 -1.25
CA GLU A 197 -50.43 10.04 -2.38
C GLU A 197 -51.82 9.48 -1.99
N VAL A 198 -51.85 8.37 -1.26
CA VAL A 198 -53.11 7.77 -0.77
C VAL A 198 -53.82 8.72 0.19
N LEU A 199 -53.10 9.33 1.14
CA LEU A 199 -53.67 10.30 2.07
C LEU A 199 -54.18 11.54 1.34
N SER A 200 -53.40 12.08 0.40
CA SER A 200 -53.79 13.20 -0.45
C SER A 200 -55.11 12.93 -1.19
N THR A 201 -55.23 11.75 -1.80
CA THR A 201 -56.46 11.33 -2.50
C THR A 201 -57.66 11.26 -1.56
N LYS A 202 -57.49 10.68 -0.36
CA LYS A 202 -58.57 10.60 0.64
C LYS A 202 -59.02 11.98 1.13
N ILE A 203 -58.07 12.89 1.36
CA ILE A 203 -58.35 14.28 1.73
C ILE A 203 -59.13 14.96 0.61
N GLN A 204 -58.70 14.80 -0.65
CA GLN A 204 -59.39 15.40 -1.80
C GLN A 204 -60.85 14.92 -1.91
N VAL A 205 -61.09 13.62 -1.70
CA VAL A 205 -62.45 13.05 -1.66
C VAL A 205 -63.28 13.67 -0.53
N ALA A 206 -62.72 13.77 0.69
CA ALA A 206 -63.42 14.38 1.82
C ALA A 206 -63.76 15.86 1.56
N VAL A 207 -62.83 16.63 1.00
CA VAL A 207 -63.06 18.04 0.62
C VAL A 207 -64.16 18.17 -0.42
N ASN A 208 -64.17 17.31 -1.44
CA ASN A 208 -65.22 17.32 -2.46
C ASN A 208 -66.58 16.99 -1.85
N ASN A 209 -66.65 15.99 -0.96
CA ASN A 209 -67.89 15.62 -0.27
C ASN A 209 -68.43 16.76 0.60
N VAL A 210 -67.57 17.46 1.36
CA VAL A 210 -67.98 18.63 2.17
C VAL A 210 -68.52 19.75 1.27
N ARG A 211 -67.83 20.06 0.16
CA ARG A 211 -68.28 21.05 -0.81
C ARG A 211 -69.64 20.69 -1.44
N GLU A 212 -69.89 19.41 -1.71
CA GLU A 212 -71.20 18.95 -2.20
C GLU A 212 -72.33 19.12 -1.17
N ILE A 213 -72.03 18.97 0.12
CA ILE A 213 -73.00 19.19 1.21
C ILE A 213 -73.28 20.69 1.34
N GLU A 214 -72.24 21.54 1.38
CA GLU A 214 -72.38 22.99 1.47
C GLU A 214 -73.22 23.57 0.31
N THR A 215 -73.06 23.05 -0.91
CA THR A 215 -73.83 23.50 -2.08
C THR A 215 -75.28 22.99 -2.11
N LYS A 216 -75.61 21.91 -1.38
CA LYS A 216 -76.99 21.44 -1.19
C LYS A 216 -77.72 22.29 -0.14
N ASP A 217 -77.05 22.63 0.96
CA ASP A 217 -77.58 23.50 2.01
C ASP A 217 -77.84 24.94 1.51
N GLN A 218 -77.07 25.43 0.54
CA GLN A 218 -77.25 26.76 -0.07
C GLN A 218 -78.42 26.84 -1.08
N LYS A 219 -79.00 25.71 -1.50
CA LYS A 219 -80.09 25.63 -2.48
C LYS A 219 -81.47 25.35 -1.85
N GLN A 220 -81.52 25.25 -0.53
CA GLN A 220 -82.72 24.95 0.25
C GLN A 220 -83.17 26.19 1.03
#